data_AF-A0A942Q1E0-F1
#
_entry.id   AF-A0A942Q1E0-F1
#
_cell.length_a   1.000
_cell.length_b   1.000
_cell.length_c   1.000
_cell.angle_alpha   90.00
_cell.angle_beta   90.00
_cell.angle_gamma   90.00
#
_symmetry.space_group_name_H-M   'P 1'
#
loop_
_entity.id
_entity.type
_entity.pdbx_description
1 polymer ?
#
loop_
_entity_poly.entity_id
_entity_poly.type
_entity_poly.pdbx_seq_one_letter_code
_entity_poly.pdbx_strand_id
1 'polypeptide(L)'
;MVEKHAVTRQLHKQYKSATKREKGAILDTLCTLSGYSRDHAARLLRAGPPSKKPARRRKRKRIYDADVLFALRRVWATLDGLCGKRLAAAMPHVLPSMERHGELMIDRVVREKLLSVSAATIDRMLAPDRARLALKGRAGTKPGTLLKAHIPIRTFAEWDDARAGFVEIDLVAHEGGSPHGEFCQTLDVTCVATGWTETRAVRNK
;
A
#
# COMPACT_ATOMS: atom_id res chain seq x y z
N MET A 1 -21.50 20.99 13.79
CA MET A 1 -21.95 19.58 13.91
C MET A 1 -21.60 18.93 15.25
N VAL A 2 -20.41 19.16 15.81
CA VAL A 2 -19.95 18.53 17.07
C VAL A 2 -20.81 18.92 18.28
N GLU A 3 -21.23 20.18 18.37
CA GLU A 3 -22.04 20.72 19.47
C GLU A 3 -23.44 20.08 19.54
N LYS A 4 -24.12 19.93 18.39
CA LYS A 4 -25.45 19.29 18.32
C LYS A 4 -25.42 17.86 18.86
N HIS A 5 -24.37 17.09 18.57
CA HIS A 5 -24.20 15.72 19.09
C HIS A 5 -23.82 15.65 20.58
N ALA A 6 -23.25 16.72 21.14
CA ALA A 6 -22.98 16.80 22.58
C ALA A 6 -24.27 17.06 23.36
N VAL A 7 -25.08 18.03 22.91
CA VAL A 7 -26.38 18.38 23.50
C VAL A 7 -27.33 17.17 23.46
N THR A 8 -27.46 16.48 22.33
CA THR A 8 -28.31 15.28 22.21
C THR A 8 -27.86 14.16 23.17
N ARG A 9 -26.55 14.00 23.42
CA ARG A 9 -26.04 12.98 24.35
C ARG A 9 -26.39 13.28 25.81
N GLN A 10 -26.35 14.55 26.19
CA GLN A 10 -26.70 14.98 27.54
C GLN A 10 -28.21 14.88 27.78
N LEU A 11 -29.02 15.38 26.84
CA LEU A 11 -30.47 15.30 26.90
C LEU A 11 -31.00 13.86 26.80
N HIS A 12 -30.30 12.94 26.10
CA HIS A 12 -30.67 11.53 26.06
C HIS A 12 -30.71 10.88 27.45
N LYS A 13 -29.73 11.19 28.33
CA LYS A 13 -29.69 10.65 29.69
C LYS A 13 -30.90 11.13 30.50
N GLN A 14 -31.20 12.43 30.41
CA GLN A 14 -32.34 13.06 31.11
C GLN A 14 -33.68 12.56 30.56
N TYR A 15 -33.80 12.41 29.22
CA TYR A 15 -35.01 11.90 28.56
C TYR A 15 -35.37 10.48 28.99
N LYS A 16 -34.38 9.64 29.30
CA LYS A 16 -34.60 8.25 29.73
C LYS A 16 -35.27 8.15 31.11
N SER A 17 -34.90 9.04 32.04
CA SER A 17 -35.44 9.08 33.42
C SER A 17 -36.62 10.03 33.61
N ALA A 18 -36.99 10.81 32.57
CA ALA A 18 -38.03 11.83 32.63
C ALA A 18 -39.46 11.26 32.57
N THR A 19 -40.38 11.93 33.27
CA THR A 19 -41.83 11.76 33.17
C THR A 19 -42.36 12.21 31.81
N LYS A 20 -43.64 11.92 31.49
CA LYS A 20 -44.26 12.29 30.20
C LYS A 20 -44.22 13.81 29.94
N ARG A 21 -44.44 14.63 30.97
CA ARG A 21 -44.41 16.10 30.86
C ARG A 21 -42.99 16.61 30.63
N GLU A 22 -42.02 16.10 31.38
CA GLU A 22 -40.60 16.44 31.25
C GLU A 22 -40.02 16.02 29.90
N LYS A 23 -40.41 14.85 29.37
CA LYS A 23 -40.03 14.41 28.01
C LYS A 23 -40.52 15.38 26.93
N GLY A 24 -41.69 15.98 27.11
CA GLY A 24 -42.20 17.03 26.21
C GLY A 24 -41.28 18.25 26.20
N ALA A 25 -40.94 18.77 27.38
CA ALA A 25 -40.05 19.91 27.52
C ALA A 25 -38.64 19.64 26.96
N ILE A 26 -38.08 18.45 27.23
CA ILE A 26 -36.76 18.05 26.70
C ILE A 26 -36.77 18.00 25.16
N LEU A 27 -37.88 17.55 24.56
CA LEU A 27 -38.03 17.55 23.09
C LEU A 27 -38.09 18.97 22.54
N ASP A 28 -38.86 19.85 23.18
CA ASP A 28 -38.95 21.26 22.78
C ASP A 28 -37.57 21.91 22.81
N THR A 29 -36.84 21.76 23.91
CA THR A 29 -35.47 22.27 24.06
C THR A 29 -34.52 21.72 22.99
N LEU A 30 -34.57 20.41 22.70
CA LEU A 30 -33.71 19.83 21.66
C LEU A 30 -34.07 20.37 20.28
N CYS A 31 -35.35 20.48 19.94
CA CYS A 31 -35.80 21.04 18.66
C CYS A 31 -35.33 22.49 18.49
N THR A 32 -35.48 23.34 19.52
CA THR A 32 -35.04 24.75 19.49
C THR A 32 -33.52 24.86 19.31
N LEU A 33 -32.72 24.07 20.03
CA LEU A 33 -31.25 24.16 19.98
C LEU A 33 -30.63 23.57 18.70
N SER A 34 -31.25 22.54 18.12
CA SER A 34 -30.67 21.77 17.01
C SER A 34 -31.30 22.05 15.65
N GLY A 35 -32.52 22.61 15.61
CA GLY A 35 -33.35 22.74 14.42
C GLY A 35 -33.93 21.42 13.93
N TYR A 36 -33.93 20.36 14.76
CA TYR A 36 -34.50 19.07 14.39
C TYR A 36 -36.03 19.08 14.41
N SER A 37 -36.65 18.28 13.55
CA SER A 37 -38.07 17.99 13.68
C SER A 37 -38.34 17.19 14.96
N ARG A 38 -39.53 17.35 15.52
CA ARG A 38 -39.92 16.68 16.77
C ARG A 38 -39.77 15.16 16.68
N ASP A 39 -40.12 14.58 15.54
CA ASP A 39 -39.98 13.14 15.29
C ASP A 39 -38.53 12.70 15.22
N HIS A 40 -37.66 13.51 14.62
CA HIS A 40 -36.23 13.23 14.57
C HIS A 40 -35.57 13.34 15.94
N ALA A 41 -35.89 14.40 16.70
CA ALA A 41 -35.45 14.61 18.07
C ALA A 41 -35.90 13.45 19.00
N ALA A 42 -37.16 13.03 18.90
CA ALA A 42 -37.69 11.89 19.64
C ALA A 42 -36.98 10.58 19.30
N ARG A 43 -36.69 10.35 18.01
CA ARG A 43 -35.96 9.16 17.58
C ARG A 43 -34.53 9.13 18.14
N LEU A 44 -33.82 10.25 18.09
CA LEU A 44 -32.46 10.37 18.63
C LEU A 44 -32.41 10.19 20.15
N LEU A 45 -33.36 10.78 20.89
CA LEU A 45 -33.44 10.68 22.35
C LEU A 45 -33.94 9.31 22.84
N ARG A 46 -34.60 8.51 21.99
CA ARG A 46 -34.99 7.12 22.30
C ARG A 46 -33.92 6.10 21.94
N ALA A 47 -33.28 6.27 20.78
CA ALA A 47 -32.29 5.32 20.27
C ALA A 47 -30.92 5.43 20.98
N GLY A 48 -30.62 6.59 21.56
CA GLY A 48 -29.31 6.88 22.11
C GLY A 48 -28.30 7.29 21.05
N PRO A 49 -27.14 7.84 21.46
CA PRO A 49 -26.09 8.18 20.51
C PRO A 49 -25.69 6.93 19.73
N PRO A 50 -25.47 7.04 18.39
CA PRO A 50 -25.08 5.91 17.58
C PRO A 50 -23.85 5.22 18.21
N SER A 51 -23.98 3.91 18.43
CA SER A 51 -22.86 3.07 18.86
C SER A 51 -21.66 3.32 17.95
N LYS A 52 -20.59 3.92 18.49
CA LYS A 52 -19.32 4.06 17.77
C LYS A 52 -18.65 2.71 17.48
N LYS A 53 -19.16 1.60 18.02
CA LYS A 53 -18.61 0.28 17.75
C LYS A 53 -19.25 -0.22 16.45
N PRO A 54 -18.48 -0.30 15.34
CA PRO A 54 -18.98 -0.98 14.16
C PRO A 54 -19.36 -2.40 14.56
N ALA A 55 -20.50 -2.87 14.04
CA ALA A 55 -20.90 -4.26 14.24
C ALA A 55 -19.72 -5.17 13.89
N ARG A 56 -19.39 -6.12 14.76
CA ARG A 56 -18.32 -7.09 14.50
C ARG A 56 -18.64 -7.82 13.19
N ARG A 57 -18.00 -7.40 12.10
CA ARG A 57 -18.12 -8.10 10.81
C ARG A 57 -17.66 -9.53 11.03
N ARG A 58 -18.54 -10.48 10.73
CA ARG A 58 -18.23 -11.91 10.78
C ARG A 58 -17.01 -12.16 9.91
N LYS A 59 -15.92 -12.66 10.48
CA LYS A 59 -14.71 -12.99 9.72
C LYS A 59 -15.09 -14.14 8.77
N ARG A 60 -15.13 -13.86 7.45
CA ARG A 60 -15.30 -14.92 6.45
C ARG A 60 -14.14 -15.91 6.59
N LYS A 61 -14.42 -17.21 6.43
CA LYS A 61 -13.37 -18.23 6.36
C LYS A 61 -12.40 -17.84 5.24
N ARG A 62 -11.10 -17.89 5.51
CA ARG A 62 -10.07 -17.61 4.51
C ARG A 62 -10.05 -18.79 3.52
N ILE A 63 -10.21 -18.50 2.24
CA ILE A 63 -10.16 -19.49 1.15
C ILE A 63 -8.72 -19.98 0.94
N TYR A 64 -7.78 -19.02 1.02
CA TYR A 64 -6.34 -19.24 0.95
C TYR A 64 -5.79 -19.27 2.38
N ASP A 65 -5.41 -20.45 2.81
CA ASP A 65 -4.88 -20.77 4.14
C ASP A 65 -3.37 -20.54 4.20
N ALA A 66 -2.74 -20.95 5.31
CA ALA A 66 -1.32 -20.77 5.52
C ALA A 66 -0.47 -21.55 4.51
N ASP A 67 -0.91 -22.75 4.12
CA ASP A 67 -0.17 -23.62 3.20
C ASP A 67 -0.11 -23.01 1.80
N VAL A 68 -1.24 -22.46 1.32
CA VAL A 68 -1.25 -21.70 0.05
C VAL A 68 -0.33 -20.49 0.12
N LEU A 69 -0.35 -19.74 1.22
CA LEU A 69 0.52 -18.57 1.36
C LEU A 69 2.00 -18.97 1.38
N PHE A 70 2.34 -20.05 2.06
CA PHE A 70 3.71 -20.57 2.12
C PHE A 70 4.21 -20.97 0.73
N ALA A 71 3.43 -21.78 0.01
CA ALA A 71 3.76 -22.18 -1.35
C ALA A 71 3.85 -20.97 -2.29
N LEU A 72 2.90 -20.04 -2.21
CA LEU A 72 2.90 -18.81 -3.01
C LEU A 72 4.18 -17.98 -2.78
N ARG A 73 4.63 -17.85 -1.52
CA ARG A 73 5.88 -17.14 -1.19
C ARG A 73 7.10 -17.81 -1.80
N ARG A 74 7.17 -19.14 -1.81
CA ARG A 74 8.28 -19.87 -2.41
C ARG A 74 8.35 -19.65 -3.92
N VAL A 75 7.21 -19.76 -4.61
CA VAL A 75 7.14 -19.46 -6.05
C VAL A 75 7.50 -18.00 -6.33
N TRP A 76 6.97 -17.06 -5.55
CA TRP A 76 7.24 -15.64 -5.70
C TRP A 76 8.72 -15.28 -5.50
N ALA A 77 9.38 -15.87 -4.49
CA ALA A 77 10.80 -15.68 -4.24
C ALA A 77 11.67 -16.30 -5.33
N THR A 78 11.27 -17.44 -5.89
CA THR A 78 11.99 -18.11 -7.01
C THR A 78 11.98 -17.28 -8.28
N LEU A 79 10.98 -16.41 -8.46
CA LEU A 79 10.83 -15.55 -9.62
C LEU A 79 11.21 -14.09 -9.31
N ASP A 80 12.11 -13.87 -8.35
CA ASP A 80 12.63 -12.54 -7.99
C ASP A 80 11.55 -11.48 -7.72
N GLY A 81 10.42 -11.92 -7.18
CA GLY A 81 9.44 -11.00 -6.66
C GLY A 81 8.40 -10.48 -7.67
N LEU A 82 8.15 -11.16 -8.80
CA LEU A 82 7.15 -10.77 -9.82
C LEU A 82 5.85 -10.19 -9.25
N CYS A 83 5.29 -9.17 -9.91
CA CYS A 83 3.97 -8.61 -9.57
C CYS A 83 2.86 -9.66 -9.79
N GLY A 84 1.73 -9.53 -9.08
CA GLY A 84 0.69 -10.55 -9.07
C GLY A 84 0.13 -10.90 -10.45
N LYS A 85 0.10 -9.94 -11.39
CA LYS A 85 -0.30 -10.19 -12.79
C LYS A 85 0.64 -11.14 -13.51
N ARG A 86 1.94 -10.91 -13.41
CA ARG A 86 2.97 -11.77 -14.04
C ARG A 86 3.08 -13.10 -13.31
N LEU A 87 2.99 -13.09 -11.98
CA LEU A 87 3.04 -14.30 -11.17
C LEU A 87 1.86 -15.24 -11.45
N ALA A 88 0.63 -14.70 -11.55
CA ALA A 88 -0.55 -15.49 -11.92
C ALA A 88 -0.40 -16.12 -13.31
N ALA A 89 0.10 -15.37 -14.30
CA ALA A 89 0.32 -15.89 -15.65
C ALA A 89 1.44 -16.94 -15.71
N ALA A 90 2.48 -16.81 -14.88
CA ALA A 90 3.58 -17.75 -14.83
C ALA A 90 3.23 -19.05 -14.09
N MET A 91 2.25 -19.02 -13.18
CA MET A 91 1.91 -20.12 -12.27
C MET A 91 1.72 -21.49 -12.98
N PRO A 92 0.97 -21.59 -14.10
CA PRO A 92 0.75 -22.88 -14.79
C PRO A 92 2.04 -23.52 -15.33
N HIS A 93 3.05 -22.71 -15.63
CA HIS A 93 4.34 -23.17 -16.17
C HIS A 93 5.36 -23.44 -15.06
N VAL A 94 5.36 -22.61 -14.01
CA VAL A 94 6.35 -22.67 -12.93
C VAL A 94 6.05 -23.80 -11.95
N LEU A 95 4.78 -24.01 -11.57
CA LEU A 95 4.43 -25.06 -10.60
C LEU A 95 4.88 -26.47 -11.05
N PRO A 96 4.58 -26.94 -12.28
CA PRO A 96 5.04 -28.26 -12.72
C PRO A 96 6.57 -28.40 -12.74
N SER A 97 7.28 -27.31 -13.07
CA SER A 97 8.74 -27.31 -13.09
C SER A 97 9.30 -27.45 -11.67
N MET A 98 8.78 -26.66 -10.72
CA MET A 98 9.22 -26.72 -9.32
C MET A 98 8.87 -28.07 -8.66
N GLU A 99 7.70 -28.64 -8.98
CA GLU A 99 7.31 -29.99 -8.53
C GLU A 99 8.27 -31.06 -9.08
N ARG A 100 8.59 -31.01 -10.38
CA ARG A 100 9.49 -31.97 -11.04
C ARG A 100 10.89 -32.01 -10.43
N HIS A 101 11.42 -30.85 -10.05
CA HIS A 101 12.76 -30.74 -9.46
C HIS A 101 12.76 -30.93 -7.93
N GLY A 102 11.60 -31.23 -7.32
CA GLY A 102 11.48 -31.39 -5.87
C GLY A 102 11.60 -30.07 -5.08
N GLU A 103 11.58 -28.93 -5.77
CA GLU A 103 11.67 -27.60 -5.16
C GLU A 103 10.36 -27.18 -4.47
N LEU A 104 9.23 -27.76 -4.87
CA LEU A 104 7.94 -27.48 -4.25
C LEU A 104 7.12 -28.77 -4.15
N MET A 105 6.86 -29.20 -2.91
CA MET A 105 5.97 -30.32 -2.63
C MET A 105 4.69 -29.78 -1.99
N ILE A 106 3.58 -29.83 -2.71
CA ILE A 106 2.29 -29.30 -2.27
C ILE A 106 1.19 -30.31 -2.55
N ASP A 107 0.16 -30.30 -1.69
CA ASP A 107 -1.04 -31.11 -1.92
C ASP A 107 -1.84 -30.59 -3.14
N ARG A 108 -2.62 -31.47 -3.76
CA ARG A 108 -3.47 -31.18 -4.92
C ARG A 108 -4.39 -29.99 -4.65
N VAL A 109 -4.96 -29.90 -3.44
CA VAL A 109 -5.87 -28.79 -3.07
C VAL A 109 -5.13 -27.45 -3.07
N VAL A 110 -3.89 -27.41 -2.56
CA VAL A 110 -3.06 -26.20 -2.56
C VAL A 110 -2.71 -25.81 -3.99
N ARG A 111 -2.36 -26.78 -4.83
CA ARG A 111 -2.04 -26.57 -6.25
C ARG A 111 -3.20 -25.96 -7.02
N GLU A 112 -4.41 -26.50 -6.85
CA GLU A 112 -5.63 -25.97 -7.48
C GLU A 112 -5.94 -24.53 -7.02
N LYS A 113 -5.74 -24.25 -5.72
CA LYS A 113 -5.89 -22.89 -5.18
C LYS A 113 -4.87 -21.91 -5.77
N LEU A 114 -3.61 -22.32 -5.96
CA LEU A 114 -2.58 -21.50 -6.57
C LEU A 114 -2.84 -21.23 -8.06
N LEU A 115 -3.41 -22.19 -8.80
CA LEU A 115 -3.77 -22.00 -10.20
C LEU A 115 -5.02 -21.12 -10.39
N SER A 116 -5.92 -21.07 -9.39
CA SER A 116 -7.18 -20.32 -9.46
C SER A 116 -7.12 -18.93 -8.82
N VAL A 117 -6.08 -18.63 -8.01
CA VAL A 117 -5.99 -17.34 -7.32
C VAL A 117 -5.81 -16.18 -8.30
N SER A 118 -6.59 -15.12 -8.11
CA SER A 118 -6.50 -13.93 -8.96
C SER A 118 -5.25 -13.10 -8.64
N ALA A 119 -4.71 -12.41 -9.67
CA ALA A 119 -3.57 -11.50 -9.54
C ALA A 119 -3.72 -10.48 -8.40
N ALA A 120 -4.90 -9.86 -8.26
CA ALA A 120 -5.18 -8.90 -7.18
C ALA A 120 -5.19 -9.54 -5.79
N THR A 121 -5.50 -10.84 -5.69
CA THR A 121 -5.44 -11.57 -4.42
C THR A 121 -4.00 -11.94 -4.08
N ILE A 122 -3.21 -12.39 -5.07
CA ILE A 122 -1.77 -12.58 -4.93
C ILE A 122 -1.10 -11.33 -4.37
N ASP A 123 -1.36 -10.16 -4.97
CA ASP A 123 -0.75 -8.90 -4.53
C ASP A 123 -1.15 -8.55 -3.09
N ARG A 124 -2.41 -8.76 -2.70
CA ARG A 124 -2.85 -8.54 -1.31
C ARG A 124 -2.23 -9.52 -0.32
N MET A 125 -2.05 -10.79 -0.72
CA MET A 125 -1.44 -11.82 0.11
C MET A 125 0.04 -11.55 0.35
N LEU A 126 0.76 -11.09 -0.68
CA LEU A 126 2.19 -10.80 -0.63
C LEU A 126 2.52 -9.36 -0.21
N ALA A 127 1.53 -8.48 -0.05
CA ALA A 127 1.76 -7.09 0.36
C ALA A 127 2.62 -6.96 1.64
N PRO A 128 2.41 -7.75 2.71
CA PRO A 128 3.27 -7.68 3.89
C PRO A 128 4.72 -8.08 3.60
N ASP A 129 4.93 -9.09 2.75
CA ASP A 129 6.26 -9.55 2.37
C ASP A 129 6.99 -8.52 1.50
N ARG A 130 6.29 -7.93 0.53
CA ARG A 130 6.80 -6.82 -0.29
C ARG A 130 7.17 -5.61 0.56
N ALA A 131 6.33 -5.25 1.54
CA ALA A 131 6.61 -4.13 2.44
C ALA A 131 7.88 -4.35 3.27
N ARG A 132 8.18 -5.60 3.63
CA ARG A 132 9.42 -5.98 4.33
C ARG A 132 10.65 -5.91 3.43
N LEU A 133 10.51 -6.22 2.15
CA LEU A 133 11.59 -6.12 1.15
C LEU A 133 11.73 -4.71 0.55
N ALA A 134 10.79 -3.81 0.81
CA ALA A 134 10.82 -2.47 0.26
C ALA A 134 12.06 -1.73 0.78
N LEU A 135 13.01 -1.47 -0.13
CA LEU A 135 14.13 -0.60 0.13
C LEU A 135 13.57 0.78 0.47
N LYS A 136 14.00 1.35 1.61
CA LYS A 136 13.66 2.73 1.95
C LYS A 136 14.41 3.62 0.97
N GLY A 137 13.71 4.12 -0.04
CA GLY A 137 14.25 5.12 -0.97
C GLY A 137 14.67 6.35 -0.18
N ARG A 138 15.96 6.44 0.13
CA ARG A 138 16.57 7.63 0.71
C ARG A 138 17.30 8.30 -0.44
N ALA A 139 16.70 9.36 -0.97
CA ALA A 139 17.43 10.21 -1.89
C ALA A 139 18.52 10.94 -1.09
N GLY A 140 19.78 10.66 -1.40
CA GLY A 140 20.90 11.49 -0.93
C GLY A 140 20.88 12.89 -1.53
N THR A 141 20.16 13.06 -2.64
CA THR A 141 19.94 14.34 -3.30
C THR A 141 18.70 15.02 -2.73
N LYS A 142 18.88 16.21 -2.15
CA LYS A 142 17.76 17.13 -1.89
C LYS A 142 17.53 17.93 -3.17
N PRO A 143 16.28 18.08 -3.64
CA PRO A 143 16.02 18.93 -4.80
C PRO A 143 16.43 20.37 -4.45
N GLY A 144 17.52 20.85 -5.06
CA GLY A 144 17.94 22.24 -4.98
C GLY A 144 17.00 23.14 -5.77
N THR A 145 16.62 24.28 -5.21
CA THR A 145 15.63 25.20 -5.80
C THR A 145 16.19 26.06 -6.94
N LEU A 146 17.51 26.28 -7.00
CA LEU A 146 18.10 27.34 -7.84
C LEU A 146 18.60 26.88 -9.23
N LEU A 147 19.25 25.72 -9.35
CA LEU A 147 19.88 25.31 -10.61
C LEU A 147 18.97 24.53 -11.57
N LYS A 148 18.01 23.73 -11.06
CA LYS A 148 17.22 22.82 -11.91
C LYS A 148 16.30 23.55 -12.90
N ALA A 149 15.81 24.74 -12.57
CA ALA A 149 14.96 25.52 -13.47
C ALA A 149 15.72 26.06 -14.69
N HIS A 150 17.04 26.16 -14.59
CA HIS A 150 17.92 26.67 -15.64
C HIS A 150 18.57 25.55 -16.47
N ILE A 151 18.49 24.30 -16.01
CA ILE A 151 18.96 23.14 -16.77
C ILE A 151 17.75 22.56 -17.50
N PRO A 152 17.63 22.74 -18.82
CA PRO A 152 16.52 22.17 -19.57
C PRO A 152 16.54 20.65 -19.44
N ILE A 153 15.40 20.07 -19.04
CA ILE A 153 15.21 18.62 -19.08
C ILE A 153 15.04 18.26 -20.56
N ARG A 154 16.13 17.82 -21.19
CA ARG A 154 16.07 17.34 -22.57
C ARG A 154 15.28 16.04 -22.59
N THR A 155 14.22 16.02 -23.37
CA THR A 155 13.49 14.78 -23.66
C THR A 155 14.15 14.04 -24.82
N PHE A 156 13.78 12.77 -25.05
CA PHE A 156 14.32 11.94 -26.13
C PHE A 156 14.29 12.62 -27.52
N ALA A 157 13.37 13.57 -27.75
CA ALA A 157 13.19 14.27 -29.01
C ALA A 157 14.13 15.48 -29.20
N GLU A 158 14.69 16.01 -28.11
CA GLU A 158 15.57 17.20 -28.11
C GLU A 158 17.05 16.81 -28.10
N TRP A 159 17.33 15.52 -28.31
CA TRP A 159 18.66 14.94 -28.22
C TRP A 159 19.33 14.85 -29.60
N ASP A 160 20.00 15.93 -30.00
CA ASP A 160 20.73 15.99 -31.29
C ASP A 160 22.20 15.54 -31.17
N ASP A 161 22.67 15.24 -29.96
CA ASP A 161 24.04 14.78 -29.66
C ASP A 161 24.27 13.29 -29.99
N ALA A 162 23.73 12.81 -31.12
CA ALA A 162 23.86 11.44 -31.62
C ALA A 162 25.27 11.13 -32.18
N ARG A 163 26.31 11.62 -31.51
CA ARG A 163 27.73 11.37 -31.84
C ARG A 163 28.41 10.63 -30.70
N ALA A 164 29.23 9.63 -31.04
CA ALA A 164 30.08 8.96 -30.08
C ALA A 164 30.98 9.98 -29.33
N GLY A 165 31.15 9.77 -28.02
CA GLY A 165 31.95 10.64 -27.15
C GLY A 165 31.14 11.53 -26.20
N PHE A 166 29.84 11.73 -26.43
CA PHE A 166 28.94 12.31 -25.42
C PHE A 166 28.48 11.20 -24.48
N VAL A 167 28.70 11.41 -23.18
CA VAL A 167 28.42 10.42 -22.14
C VAL A 167 27.56 11.00 -21.03
N GLU A 168 26.64 10.20 -20.51
CA GLU A 168 26.01 10.42 -19.21
C GLU A 168 26.83 9.71 -18.14
N ILE A 169 27.01 10.38 -17.01
CA ILE A 169 27.76 9.85 -15.88
C ILE A 169 26.84 9.87 -14.67
N ASP A 170 26.60 8.71 -14.08
CA ASP A 170 25.81 8.57 -12.85
C ASP A 170 26.58 7.76 -11.81
N LEU A 171 26.17 7.90 -10.55
CA LEU A 171 26.76 7.20 -9.42
C LEU A 171 25.68 6.47 -8.62
N VAL A 172 25.71 5.14 -8.68
CA VAL A 172 24.75 4.28 -7.98
C VAL A 172 25.34 3.80 -6.65
N ALA A 173 24.71 4.17 -5.54
CA ALA A 173 25.08 3.72 -4.21
C ALA A 173 24.46 2.35 -3.89
N HIS A 174 25.29 1.35 -3.58
CA HIS A 174 24.84 0.01 -3.17
C HIS A 174 24.64 -0.11 -1.66
N GLU A 175 24.00 0.88 -1.05
CA GLU A 175 23.84 1.00 0.41
C GLU A 175 22.61 0.24 0.97
N GLY A 176 21.81 -0.40 0.11
CA GLY A 176 20.62 -1.16 0.53
C GLY A 176 19.57 -0.33 1.30
N GLY A 177 19.60 1.00 1.17
CA GLY A 177 18.73 1.93 1.90
C GLY A 177 19.25 2.37 3.28
N SER A 178 20.49 2.01 3.65
CA SER A 178 21.17 2.47 4.85
C SER A 178 22.51 3.15 4.49
N PRO A 179 22.59 4.49 4.51
CA PRO A 179 23.82 5.23 4.17
C PRO A 179 24.91 5.15 5.26
N HIS A 180 24.77 4.24 6.22
CA HIS A 180 25.69 4.12 7.35
C HIS A 180 26.66 2.96 7.11
N GLY A 181 27.96 3.24 7.22
CA GLY A 181 29.04 2.27 6.99
C GLY A 181 29.72 2.42 5.65
N GLU A 182 30.57 1.46 5.29
CA GLU A 182 31.20 1.40 3.98
C GLU A 182 30.34 0.62 2.99
N PHE A 183 30.16 1.15 1.79
CA PHE A 183 29.46 0.48 0.71
C PHE A 183 30.09 0.80 -0.64
N CYS A 184 29.96 -0.13 -1.59
CA CYS A 184 30.42 0.11 -2.95
C CYS A 184 29.53 1.15 -3.62
N GLN A 185 30.13 2.02 -4.43
CA GLN A 185 29.40 2.84 -5.39
C GLN A 185 29.85 2.41 -6.79
N THR A 186 28.92 2.34 -7.73
CA THR A 186 29.28 2.13 -9.14
C THR A 186 29.21 3.47 -9.85
N LEU A 187 30.32 3.88 -10.44
CA LEU A 187 30.36 4.98 -11.40
C LEU A 187 30.05 4.39 -12.78
N ASP A 188 28.91 4.80 -13.34
CA ASP A 188 28.43 4.36 -14.64
C ASP A 188 28.66 5.48 -15.65
N VAL A 189 29.31 5.16 -16.78
CA VAL A 189 29.54 6.06 -17.89
C VAL A 189 28.91 5.46 -19.13
N THR A 190 27.84 6.08 -19.62
CA THR A 190 27.08 5.58 -20.76
C THR A 190 27.19 6.55 -21.93
N CYS A 191 27.76 6.10 -23.04
CA CYS A 191 27.72 6.87 -24.29
C CYS A 191 26.31 6.87 -24.86
N VAL A 192 25.72 8.05 -24.96
CA VAL A 192 24.32 8.23 -25.37
C VAL A 192 24.06 7.65 -26.76
N ALA A 193 24.91 8.00 -27.72
CA ALA A 193 24.69 7.66 -29.12
C ALA A 193 24.83 6.15 -29.42
N THR A 194 25.68 5.46 -28.66
CA THR A 194 26.03 4.05 -28.94
C THR A 194 25.41 3.07 -27.94
N GLY A 195 24.95 3.55 -26.78
CA GLY A 195 24.52 2.72 -25.65
C GLY A 195 25.67 1.98 -24.96
N TRP A 196 26.92 2.16 -25.40
CA TRP A 196 28.08 1.56 -24.75
C TRP A 196 28.21 2.11 -23.33
N THR A 197 28.32 1.21 -22.37
CA THR A 197 28.34 1.52 -20.94
C THR A 197 29.59 0.92 -20.31
N GLU A 198 30.36 1.75 -19.61
CA GLU A 198 31.45 1.32 -18.74
C GLU A 198 31.08 1.55 -17.30
N THR A 199 31.35 0.55 -16.45
CA THR A 199 30.99 0.58 -15.04
C THR A 199 32.22 0.35 -14.20
N ARG A 200 32.43 1.18 -13.18
CA ARG A 200 33.58 1.02 -12.27
C ARG A 200 33.13 1.09 -10.82
N ALA A 201 33.46 0.05 -10.07
CA ALA A 201 33.33 0.05 -8.63
C ALA A 201 34.33 1.07 -8.02
N VAL A 202 33.81 2.01 -7.25
CA VAL A 202 34.58 2.99 -6.48
C VAL A 202 34.21 2.87 -5.00
N ARG A 203 35.22 2.99 -4.15
CA ARG A 203 35.04 3.01 -2.69
C ARG A 203 34.50 4.39 -2.29
N ASN A 204 33.44 4.39 -1.46
CA ASN A 204 32.82 5.49 -0.70
C ASN A 204 33.01 6.94 -1.20
N LYS A 205 31.92 7.72 -1.12
CA LYS A 205 31.98 9.19 -1.24
C LYS A 205 32.63 9.84 -0.02
#